data_AF-A0A520FWI1-F1
#
_entry.id   AF-A0A520FWI1-F1
#
_cell.length_a   1.000
_cell.length_b   1.000
_cell.length_c   1.000
_cell.angle_alpha   90.00
_cell.angle_beta   90.00
_cell.angle_gamma   90.00
#
_symmetry.space_group_name_H-M   'P 1'
#
loop_
_entity.id
_entity.type
_entity.pdbx_description
1 polymer ?
#
loop_
_entity_poly.entity_id
_entity_poly.type
_entity_poly.pdbx_seq_one_letter_code
_entity_poly.pdbx_strand_id
1 'polypeptide(L)'
;MAAGLLLAPEGIVDELGPGAVPYVTVFSRSAVSSWTVAIALPRGVLNAALWRSLAWIALGALGMFTLGLALVRAIGSHIERSIRGLVPPAVALGYGEPVTLPPLHLRETRAVGHALVQAAALLHERTRQRDDAERDRLRLSDAKQDIERSEAFLRGIFEETPDGVLLVGLDCRVTRANAQGEQLFGYAQGTLAGTMIDDLLVETGPQARPLCERVCAAPMRRGVGGTAQLHGRRRDVSSFPADAMASPLR
;
A
#
# COMPACT_ATOMS: atom_id res chain seq x y z
N MET A 1 87.08 44.68 1.28
CA MET A 1 87.33 45.98 0.62
C MET A 1 87.96 45.92 -0.78
N ALA A 2 89.23 45.56 -1.03
CA ALA A 2 89.88 45.96 -2.32
C ALA A 2 89.84 44.99 -3.53
N ALA A 3 89.60 43.68 -3.40
CA ALA A 3 89.82 42.76 -4.54
C ALA A 3 88.62 42.60 -5.51
N GLY A 4 87.37 42.68 -5.02
CA GLY A 4 86.17 42.46 -5.86
C GLY A 4 85.76 43.68 -6.70
N LEU A 5 86.11 44.90 -6.24
CA LEU A 5 85.82 46.17 -6.91
C LEU A 5 86.69 46.43 -8.16
N LEU A 6 87.74 45.63 -8.40
CA LEU A 6 88.75 45.88 -9.43
C LEU A 6 88.55 45.08 -10.73
N LEU A 7 87.67 44.08 -10.78
CA LEU A 7 87.62 43.12 -11.89
C LEU A 7 86.40 43.24 -12.81
N ALA A 8 85.30 43.87 -12.37
CA ALA A 8 84.08 43.98 -13.17
C ALA A 8 83.58 45.44 -13.23
N PRO A 9 83.04 45.90 -14.37
CA PRO A 9 82.49 47.25 -14.51
C PRO A 9 81.25 47.47 -13.63
N GLU A 10 80.59 46.39 -13.20
CA GLU A 10 79.46 46.40 -12.27
C GLU A 10 79.45 45.11 -11.44
N GLY A 11 78.90 45.15 -10.23
CA GLY A 11 78.84 43.99 -9.35
C GLY A 11 78.09 44.22 -8.05
N ILE A 12 77.80 43.11 -7.37
CA ILE A 12 77.16 43.07 -6.06
C ILE A 12 78.07 42.31 -5.12
N VAL A 13 78.39 42.90 -3.97
CA VAL A 13 79.24 42.28 -2.96
C VAL A 13 78.56 42.38 -1.60
N ASP A 14 78.61 41.26 -0.87
CA ASP A 14 78.21 41.21 0.53
C ASP A 14 79.39 41.60 1.41
N GLU A 15 79.22 42.63 2.23
CA GLU A 15 80.27 43.10 3.12
C GLU A 15 79.72 43.39 4.52
N LEU A 16 80.53 43.16 5.56
CA LEU A 16 80.20 43.63 6.90
C LEU A 16 80.56 45.11 7.01
N GLY A 17 79.54 45.94 7.22
CA GLY A 17 79.69 47.37 7.46
C GLY A 17 80.09 47.68 8.92
N PRO A 18 80.10 48.97 9.29
CA PRO A 18 80.44 49.41 10.64
C PRO A 18 79.55 48.73 11.70
N GLY A 19 80.15 48.21 12.78
CA GLY A 19 79.41 47.51 13.83
C GLY A 19 78.98 46.07 13.49
N ALA A 20 79.66 45.41 12.54
CA ALA A 20 79.40 44.03 12.11
C ALA A 20 77.99 43.78 11.53
N VAL A 21 77.30 44.83 11.09
CA VAL A 21 76.01 44.72 10.40
C VAL A 21 76.27 44.32 8.95
N PRO A 22 75.54 43.33 8.40
CA PRO A 22 75.72 42.92 7.00
C PRO A 22 75.09 43.93 6.03
N TYR A 23 75.87 44.38 5.04
CA TYR A 23 75.47 45.26 3.95
C TYR A 23 75.56 44.52 2.61
N VAL A 24 74.71 44.93 1.67
CA VAL A 24 74.90 44.62 0.25
C VAL A 24 75.34 45.90 -0.42
N THR A 25 76.49 45.87 -1.06
CA THR A 25 77.02 47.00 -1.82
C THR A 25 76.91 46.70 -3.30
N VAL A 26 76.16 47.53 -4.01
CA VAL A 26 76.10 47.50 -5.48
C VAL A 26 77.00 48.61 -5.99
N PHE A 27 77.84 48.30 -6.96
CA PHE A 27 78.73 49.30 -7.54
C PHE A 27 78.69 49.24 -9.07
N SER A 28 78.88 50.41 -9.69
CA SER A 28 79.02 50.57 -11.13
C SER A 28 80.11 51.60 -11.42
N ARG A 29 80.91 51.33 -12.44
CA ARG A 29 82.04 52.17 -12.83
C ARG A 29 81.83 52.73 -14.23
N SER A 30 81.98 54.03 -14.37
CA SER A 30 81.92 54.72 -15.66
C SER A 30 83.15 54.37 -16.51
N ALA A 31 82.92 53.84 -17.71
CA ALA A 31 83.98 53.56 -18.68
C ALA A 31 84.61 54.84 -19.26
N VAL A 32 83.89 55.97 -19.21
CA VAL A 32 84.32 57.25 -19.81
C VAL A 32 85.11 58.11 -18.82
N SER A 33 84.72 58.12 -17.54
CA SER A 33 85.28 59.02 -16.54
C SER A 33 86.01 58.30 -15.40
N SER A 34 86.03 56.97 -15.39
CA SER A 34 86.65 56.11 -14.35
C SER A 34 86.11 56.27 -12.93
N TRP A 35 85.07 57.07 -12.70
CA TRP A 35 84.38 57.20 -11.42
C TRP A 35 83.59 55.93 -11.09
N THR A 36 83.76 55.43 -9.86
CA THR A 36 82.96 54.32 -9.32
C THR A 36 81.93 54.89 -8.35
N VAL A 37 80.67 54.57 -8.61
CA VAL A 37 79.57 54.85 -7.69
C VAL A 37 79.22 53.54 -6.99
N ALA A 38 79.23 53.53 -5.66
CA ALA A 38 78.84 52.39 -4.86
C ALA A 38 77.74 52.80 -3.88
N ILE A 39 76.68 51.99 -3.78
CA ILE A 39 75.57 52.21 -2.86
C ILE A 39 75.53 51.00 -1.94
N ALA A 40 75.79 51.23 -0.65
CA ALA A 40 75.73 50.22 0.39
C ALA A 40 74.39 50.32 1.14
N LEU A 41 73.62 49.23 1.14
CA LEU A 41 72.33 49.15 1.82
C LEU A 41 72.40 48.08 2.93
N PRO A 42 71.96 48.37 4.17
CA PRO A 42 71.95 47.37 5.23
C PRO A 42 70.96 46.25 4.90
N ARG A 43 71.40 44.98 4.97
CA ARG A 43 70.52 43.82 4.69
C ARG A 43 69.29 43.78 5.59
N GLY A 44 69.41 44.25 6.83
CA GLY A 44 68.28 44.33 7.76
C GLY A 44 67.13 45.19 7.25
N VAL A 45 67.43 46.27 6.51
CA VAL A 45 66.40 47.16 5.92
C VAL A 45 65.71 46.47 4.74
N LEU A 46 66.49 45.80 3.88
CA LEU A 46 65.96 45.04 2.75
C LEU A 46 65.08 43.88 3.22
N ASN A 47 65.55 43.13 4.22
CA ASN A 47 64.84 41.98 4.78
C ASN A 47 63.62 42.38 5.62
N ALA A 48 63.67 43.48 6.36
CA ALA A 48 62.53 43.93 7.16
C ALA A 48 61.29 44.23 6.29
N ALA A 49 61.50 44.80 5.10
CA ALA A 49 60.43 45.02 4.14
C ALA A 49 59.85 43.70 3.61
N LEU A 50 60.70 42.74 3.26
CA LEU A 50 60.31 41.40 2.79
C LEU A 50 59.56 40.58 3.85
N TRP A 51 60.06 40.55 5.09
CA TRP A 51 59.40 39.81 6.18
C TRP A 51 58.04 40.40 6.52
N ARG A 52 57.89 41.73 6.47
CA ARG A 52 56.60 42.38 6.68
C ARG A 52 55.59 42.04 5.60
N SER A 53 55.99 42.00 4.32
CA SER A 53 55.08 41.61 3.23
C SER A 53 54.73 40.12 3.29
N LEU A 54 55.69 39.24 3.55
CA LEU A 54 55.46 37.81 3.75
C LEU A 54 54.51 37.53 4.92
N ALA A 55 54.64 38.26 6.03
CA ALA A 55 53.73 38.13 7.16
C ALA A 55 52.27 38.46 6.79
N TRP A 56 52.04 39.53 6.02
CA TRP A 56 50.71 39.88 5.53
C TRP A 56 50.15 38.85 4.54
N ILE A 57 50.98 38.32 3.64
CA ILE A 57 50.58 37.25 2.72
C ILE A 57 50.19 35.99 3.50
N ALA A 58 51.02 35.58 4.48
CA ALA A 58 50.76 34.41 5.31
C ALA A 58 49.47 34.58 6.14
N LEU A 59 49.25 35.76 6.72
CA LEU A 59 48.03 36.09 7.46
C LEU A 59 46.80 36.05 6.54
N GLY A 60 46.90 36.61 5.34
CA GLY A 60 45.84 36.55 4.34
C GLY A 60 45.52 35.12 3.91
N ALA A 61 46.55 34.31 3.63
CA ALA A 61 46.39 32.90 3.26
C ALA A 61 45.72 32.09 4.40
N LEU A 62 46.12 32.32 5.64
CA LEU A 62 45.50 31.69 6.81
C LEU A 62 44.05 32.13 6.99
N GLY A 63 43.76 33.41 6.78
CA GLY A 63 42.40 33.95 6.80
C GLY A 63 41.51 33.30 5.74
N MET A 64 42.03 33.15 4.52
CA MET A 64 41.28 32.53 3.42
C MET A 64 41.06 31.03 3.66
N PHE A 65 42.05 30.33 4.22
CA PHE A 65 41.95 28.91 4.58
C PHE A 65 40.91 28.66 5.68
N THR A 66 40.95 29.47 6.74
CA THR A 66 39.99 29.38 7.85
C THR A 66 38.57 29.72 7.40
N LEU A 67 38.41 30.73 6.55
CA LEU A 67 37.12 31.05 5.93
C LEU A 67 36.59 29.90 5.07
N GLY A 68 37.45 29.27 4.25
CA GLY A 68 37.10 28.10 3.46
C GLY A 68 36.63 26.93 4.33
N LEU A 69 37.37 26.62 5.41
CA LEU A 69 37.00 25.56 6.33
C LEU A 69 35.69 25.85 7.06
N ALA A 70 35.46 27.10 7.47
CA ALA A 70 34.21 27.55 8.06
C ALA A 70 33.03 27.39 7.09
N LEU A 71 33.21 27.75 5.82
CA LEU A 71 32.18 27.63 4.78
C LEU A 71 31.84 26.15 4.51
N VAL A 72 32.86 25.29 4.38
CA VAL A 72 32.69 23.84 4.19
C VAL A 72 31.92 23.23 5.36
N ARG A 73 32.27 23.60 6.60
CA ARG A 73 31.58 23.13 7.80
C ARG A 73 30.13 23.64 7.86
N ALA A 74 29.90 24.90 7.53
CA ALA A 74 28.57 25.50 7.52
C ALA A 74 27.65 24.78 6.52
N ILE A 75 28.09 24.65 5.27
CA ILE A 75 27.33 24.00 4.19
C ILE A 75 27.11 22.52 4.50
N GLY A 76 28.16 21.80 4.91
CA GLY A 76 28.07 20.38 5.27
C GLY A 76 27.05 20.13 6.37
N SER A 77 27.10 20.94 7.44
CA SER A 77 26.16 20.82 8.55
C SER A 77 24.71 21.16 8.17
N HIS A 78 24.50 21.97 7.14
CA HIS A 78 23.16 22.37 6.67
C HIS A 78 22.48 21.24 5.88
N ILE A 79 23.24 20.56 5.03
CA ILE A 79 22.77 19.42 4.23
C ILE A 79 22.48 18.21 5.15
N GLU A 80 23.41 17.91 6.06
CA GLU A 80 23.27 16.79 7.01
C GLU A 80 22.01 16.93 7.86
N ARG A 81 21.75 18.12 8.42
CA ARG A 81 20.54 18.40 9.22
C ARG A 81 19.26 18.26 8.39
N SER A 82 19.26 18.73 7.14
CA SER A 82 18.09 18.66 6.27
C SER A 82 17.73 17.22 5.90
N ILE A 83 18.73 16.39 5.56
CA ILE A 83 18.52 14.97 5.21
C ILE A 83 18.11 14.16 6.43
N ARG A 84 18.81 14.32 7.57
CA ARG A 84 18.43 13.61 8.81
C ARG A 84 17.04 14.01 9.29
N GLY A 85 16.58 15.22 9.00
CA GLY A 85 15.22 15.69 9.29
C GLY A 85 14.12 14.91 8.57
N LEU A 86 14.40 14.23 7.46
CA LEU A 86 13.43 13.39 6.74
C LEU A 86 13.32 11.96 7.28
N VAL A 87 14.26 11.53 8.12
CA VAL A 87 14.26 10.16 8.67
C VAL A 87 13.06 9.92 9.59
N PRO A 88 12.75 10.79 10.59
CA PRO A 88 11.60 10.55 11.46
C PRO A 88 10.26 10.48 10.71
N PRO A 89 9.94 11.39 9.76
CA PRO A 89 8.72 11.28 8.94
C PRO A 89 8.63 9.97 8.13
N ALA A 90 9.75 9.49 7.58
CA ALA A 90 9.78 8.25 6.82
C ALA A 90 9.58 7.01 7.71
N VAL A 91 10.12 7.02 8.93
CA VAL A 91 9.91 5.95 9.92
C VAL A 91 8.47 5.97 10.43
N ALA A 92 7.92 7.15 10.73
CA ALA A 92 6.52 7.32 11.15
C ALA A 92 5.55 6.75 10.10
N LEU A 93 5.82 7.00 8.81
CA LEU A 93 5.08 6.39 7.71
C LEU A 93 5.10 4.85 7.76
N GLY A 94 6.24 4.24 8.07
CA GLY A 94 6.38 2.79 8.18
C GLY A 94 5.59 2.16 9.32
N TYR A 95 5.34 2.90 10.41
CA TYR A 95 4.51 2.46 11.54
C TYR A 95 3.04 2.86 11.42
N GLY A 96 2.66 3.58 10.36
CA GLY A 96 1.30 4.09 10.19
C GLY A 96 0.96 5.28 11.10
N GLU A 97 1.97 5.95 11.65
CA GLU A 97 1.81 7.16 12.47
C GLU A 97 1.61 8.41 11.61
N PRO A 98 0.98 9.48 12.15
CA PRO A 98 0.78 10.73 11.43
C PRO A 98 2.13 11.38 11.05
N VAL A 99 2.37 11.49 9.75
CA VAL A 99 3.59 12.09 9.19
C VAL A 99 3.57 13.61 9.36
N THR A 100 4.41 14.14 10.26
CA THR A 100 4.60 15.58 10.46
C THR A 100 5.94 16.03 9.86
N LEU A 101 5.91 17.09 9.03
CA LEU A 101 7.12 17.58 8.38
C LEU A 101 7.81 18.66 9.22
N PRO A 102 9.10 18.54 9.54
CA PRO A 102 9.86 19.63 10.14
C PRO A 102 10.03 20.80 9.17
N PRO A 103 10.50 21.98 9.62
CA PRO A 103 10.82 23.09 8.72
C PRO A 103 11.99 22.75 7.80
N LEU A 104 11.68 22.42 6.55
CA LEU A 104 12.64 22.03 5.51
C LEU A 104 13.09 23.28 4.71
N HIS A 105 14.38 23.57 4.74
CA HIS A 105 14.96 24.80 4.18
C HIS A 105 15.40 24.65 2.71
N LEU A 106 15.78 23.44 2.31
CA LEU A 106 16.13 23.09 0.92
C LEU A 106 14.88 22.72 0.10
N ARG A 107 14.87 23.13 -1.17
CA ARG A 107 13.74 22.90 -2.08
C ARG A 107 13.53 21.40 -2.35
N GLU A 108 14.62 20.68 -2.56
CA GLU A 108 14.66 19.24 -2.82
C GLU A 108 14.12 18.46 -1.63
N THR A 109 14.56 18.82 -0.42
CA THR A 109 14.13 18.17 0.82
C THR A 109 12.63 18.40 1.07
N ARG A 110 12.12 19.60 0.79
CA ARG A 110 10.68 19.91 0.89
C ARG A 110 9.85 19.11 -0.11
N ALA A 111 10.32 18.92 -1.33
CA ALA A 111 9.65 18.09 -2.33
C ALA A 111 9.53 16.63 -1.86
N VAL A 112 10.61 16.07 -1.30
CA VAL A 112 10.59 14.72 -0.71
C VAL A 112 9.63 14.64 0.48
N GLY A 113 9.63 15.65 1.35
CA GLY A 113 8.68 15.73 2.47
C GLY A 113 7.22 15.69 2.00
N HIS A 114 6.86 16.48 1.00
CA HIS A 114 5.50 16.44 0.43
C HIS A 114 5.16 15.10 -0.23
N ALA A 115 6.11 14.49 -0.94
CA ALA A 115 5.92 13.16 -1.51
C ALA A 115 5.66 12.09 -0.43
N LEU A 116 6.36 12.16 0.71
CA LEU A 116 6.11 11.27 1.85
C LEU A 116 4.70 11.46 2.43
N VAL A 117 4.24 12.69 2.59
CA VAL A 117 2.87 12.98 3.07
C VAL A 117 1.81 12.48 2.07
N GLN A 118 2.05 12.65 0.78
CA GLN A 118 1.15 12.13 -0.26
C GLN A 118 1.12 10.60 -0.27
N ALA A 119 2.27 9.95 -0.12
CA ALA A 119 2.37 8.50 0.00
C ALA A 119 1.64 7.99 1.26
N ALA A 120 1.76 8.69 2.39
CA ALA A 120 1.03 8.40 3.62
C ALA A 120 -0.49 8.44 3.41
N ALA A 121 -0.98 9.49 2.75
CA ALA A 121 -2.41 9.64 2.45
C ALA A 121 -2.93 8.49 1.56
N LEU A 122 -2.18 8.13 0.51
CA LEU A 122 -2.55 7.04 -0.39
C LEU A 122 -2.53 5.67 0.30
N LEU A 123 -1.54 5.39 1.14
CA LEU A 123 -1.47 4.15 1.90
C LEU A 123 -2.63 4.04 2.89
N HIS A 124 -2.96 5.15 3.57
CA HIS A 124 -4.09 5.19 4.49
C HIS A 124 -5.43 4.95 3.80
N GLU A 125 -5.63 5.55 2.62
CA GLU A 125 -6.80 5.33 1.79
C GLU A 125 -6.89 3.87 1.31
N ARG A 126 -5.79 3.29 0.82
CA ARG A 126 -5.73 1.89 0.39
C ARG A 126 -6.01 0.91 1.52
N THR A 127 -5.53 1.19 2.72
CA THR A 127 -5.76 0.36 3.90
C THR A 127 -7.25 0.38 4.26
N ARG A 128 -7.86 1.57 4.31
CA ARG A 128 -9.30 1.71 4.55
C ARG A 128 -10.14 0.98 3.50
N GLN A 129 -9.82 1.15 2.21
CA GLN A 129 -10.54 0.46 1.13
C GLN A 129 -10.44 -1.07 1.29
N ARG A 130 -9.27 -1.59 1.67
CA ARG A 130 -9.09 -3.02 1.92
C ARG A 130 -9.94 -3.50 3.10
N ASP A 131 -9.92 -2.77 4.20
CA ASP A 131 -10.64 -3.13 5.42
C ASP A 131 -12.17 -3.04 5.25
N ASP A 132 -12.65 -2.11 4.42
CA ASP A 132 -14.07 -2.04 4.01
C ASP A 132 -14.44 -3.24 3.14
N ALA A 133 -13.64 -3.54 2.11
CA ALA A 133 -13.87 -4.67 1.21
C ALA A 133 -13.81 -6.03 1.94
N GLU A 134 -12.93 -6.18 2.92
CA GLU A 134 -12.83 -7.39 3.74
C GLU A 134 -14.08 -7.58 4.60
N ARG A 135 -14.59 -6.50 5.23
CA ARG A 135 -15.83 -6.54 6.01
C ARG A 135 -17.03 -6.92 5.15
N ASP A 136 -17.15 -6.35 3.96
CA ASP A 136 -18.24 -6.68 3.05
C ASP A 136 -18.14 -8.12 2.54
N ARG A 137 -16.92 -8.61 2.29
CA ARG A 137 -16.70 -10.01 1.92
C ARG A 137 -17.11 -10.97 3.03
N LEU A 138 -16.80 -10.66 4.30
CA LEU A 138 -17.22 -11.46 5.44
C LEU A 138 -18.75 -11.47 5.57
N ARG A 139 -19.42 -10.32 5.46
CA ARG A 139 -20.90 -10.24 5.49
C ARG A 139 -21.55 -11.08 4.40
N LEU A 140 -21.01 -11.04 3.18
CA LEU A 140 -21.51 -11.86 2.07
C LEU A 140 -21.32 -13.35 2.33
N SER A 141 -20.18 -13.74 2.92
CA SER A 141 -19.90 -15.12 3.28
C SER A 141 -20.87 -15.62 4.35
N ASP A 142 -21.09 -14.83 5.41
CA ASP A 142 -22.01 -15.17 6.49
C ASP A 142 -23.46 -15.29 5.99
N ALA A 143 -23.92 -14.30 5.22
CA ALA A 143 -25.25 -14.33 4.62
C ALA A 143 -25.44 -15.55 3.69
N LYS A 144 -24.41 -15.92 2.91
CA LYS A 144 -24.44 -17.12 2.08
C LYS A 144 -24.54 -18.39 2.92
N GLN A 145 -23.76 -18.47 4.00
CA GLN A 145 -23.76 -19.62 4.88
C GLN A 145 -25.09 -19.79 5.63
N ASP A 146 -25.73 -18.68 6.01
CA ASP A 146 -27.07 -18.69 6.61
C ASP A 146 -28.14 -19.18 5.64
N ILE A 147 -28.08 -18.76 4.37
CA ILE A 147 -28.96 -19.26 3.31
C ILE A 147 -28.75 -20.77 3.13
N GLU A 148 -27.51 -21.22 2.96
CA GLU A 148 -27.19 -22.64 2.77
C GLU A 148 -27.66 -23.49 3.96
N ARG A 149 -27.52 -22.99 5.19
CA ARG A 149 -27.98 -23.68 6.40
C ARG A 149 -29.50 -23.77 6.45
N SER A 150 -30.20 -22.68 6.11
CA SER A 150 -31.66 -22.65 6.05
C SER A 150 -32.19 -23.60 4.98
N GLU A 151 -31.60 -23.60 3.79
CA GLU A 151 -31.96 -24.53 2.71
C GLU A 151 -31.71 -25.99 3.08
N ALA A 152 -30.57 -26.30 3.69
CA ALA A 152 -30.26 -27.64 4.16
C ALA A 152 -31.25 -28.11 5.23
N PHE A 153 -31.65 -27.23 6.15
CA PHE A 153 -32.64 -27.51 7.18
C PHE A 153 -34.03 -27.78 6.59
N LEU A 154 -34.50 -26.92 5.68
CA LEU A 154 -35.79 -27.11 4.99
C LEU A 154 -35.81 -28.40 4.16
N ARG A 155 -34.70 -28.70 3.46
CA ARG A 155 -34.56 -29.95 2.72
C ARG A 155 -34.60 -31.16 3.65
N GLY A 156 -33.91 -31.10 4.79
CA GLY A 156 -33.94 -32.15 5.81
C GLY A 156 -35.35 -32.45 6.30
N ILE A 157 -36.11 -31.41 6.70
CA ILE A 157 -37.51 -31.58 7.13
C ILE A 157 -38.35 -32.22 6.03
N PHE A 158 -38.25 -31.73 4.79
CA PHE A 158 -39.04 -32.25 3.69
C PHE A 158 -38.75 -33.73 3.42
N GLU A 159 -37.48 -34.13 3.39
CA GLU A 159 -37.07 -35.51 3.07
C GLU A 159 -37.29 -36.51 4.23
N GLU A 160 -37.13 -36.07 5.49
CA GLU A 160 -37.25 -36.93 6.68
C GLU A 160 -38.67 -36.96 7.28
N THR A 161 -39.65 -36.32 6.63
CA THR A 161 -41.04 -36.36 7.11
C THR A 161 -41.62 -37.78 7.00
N PRO A 162 -42.25 -38.33 8.06
CA PRO A 162 -42.84 -39.68 8.06
C PRO A 162 -44.02 -39.85 7.10
N ASP A 163 -44.64 -38.74 6.69
CA ASP A 163 -45.73 -38.69 5.72
C ASP A 163 -45.18 -38.48 4.31
N GLY A 164 -45.87 -39.06 3.32
CA GLY A 164 -45.58 -38.79 1.91
C GLY A 164 -46.03 -37.39 1.52
N VAL A 165 -45.09 -36.53 1.16
CA VAL A 165 -45.36 -35.14 0.73
C VAL A 165 -45.12 -35.03 -0.77
N LEU A 166 -46.13 -34.51 -1.48
CA LEU A 166 -46.08 -34.22 -2.92
C LEU A 166 -46.30 -32.72 -3.13
N LEU A 167 -45.38 -32.07 -3.83
CA LEU A 167 -45.62 -30.76 -4.43
C LEU A 167 -46.16 -30.97 -5.83
N VAL A 168 -47.27 -30.32 -6.14
CA VAL A 168 -47.98 -30.42 -7.42
C VAL A 168 -48.02 -29.04 -8.08
N GLY A 169 -47.63 -28.96 -9.35
CA GLY A 169 -47.69 -27.75 -10.15
C GLY A 169 -49.11 -27.38 -10.58
N LEU A 170 -49.28 -26.19 -11.15
CA LEU A 170 -50.56 -25.72 -11.69
C LEU A 170 -51.05 -26.56 -12.88
N ASP A 171 -50.16 -27.35 -13.49
CA ASP A 171 -50.45 -28.31 -14.55
C ASP A 171 -50.86 -29.70 -14.01
N CYS A 172 -51.09 -29.82 -12.70
CA CYS A 172 -51.45 -31.05 -12.00
C CYS A 172 -50.41 -32.17 -12.09
N ARG A 173 -49.14 -31.83 -12.35
CA ARG A 173 -48.02 -32.76 -12.29
C ARG A 173 -47.25 -32.62 -10.99
N VAL A 174 -46.77 -33.73 -10.45
CA VAL A 174 -45.87 -33.72 -9.29
C VAL A 174 -44.58 -33.00 -9.70
N THR A 175 -44.28 -31.86 -9.11
CA THR A 175 -43.01 -31.15 -9.33
C THR A 175 -41.91 -31.71 -8.45
N ARG A 176 -42.25 -32.15 -7.23
CA ARG A 176 -41.33 -32.77 -6.29
C ARG A 176 -42.07 -33.69 -5.31
N ALA A 177 -41.43 -34.77 -4.90
CA ALA A 177 -41.90 -35.67 -3.85
C ALA A 177 -40.76 -35.91 -2.84
N ASN A 178 -41.09 -36.14 -1.57
CA ASN A 178 -40.10 -36.58 -0.59
C ASN A 178 -39.85 -38.09 -0.69
N ALA A 179 -38.75 -38.56 -0.10
CA ALA A 179 -38.38 -39.98 -0.10
C ALA A 179 -39.53 -40.91 0.34
N GLN A 180 -40.28 -40.53 1.37
CA GLN A 180 -41.41 -41.29 1.85
C GLN A 180 -42.57 -41.38 0.85
N GLY A 181 -42.89 -40.28 0.15
CA GLY A 181 -43.88 -40.27 -0.92
C GLY A 181 -43.49 -41.21 -2.06
N GLU A 182 -42.23 -41.15 -2.50
CA GLU A 182 -41.74 -42.03 -3.57
C GLU A 182 -41.80 -43.51 -3.16
N GLN A 183 -41.45 -43.83 -1.92
CA GLN A 183 -41.57 -45.19 -1.37
C GLN A 183 -43.04 -45.65 -1.28
N LEU A 184 -43.95 -44.79 -0.81
CA LEU A 184 -45.38 -45.10 -0.72
C LEU A 184 -46.00 -45.36 -2.09
N PHE A 185 -45.60 -44.67 -3.14
CA PHE A 185 -46.08 -44.92 -4.51
C PHE A 185 -45.27 -45.97 -5.27
N GLY A 186 -44.15 -46.48 -4.71
CA GLY A 186 -43.30 -47.49 -5.34
C GLY A 186 -42.45 -46.97 -6.50
N TYR A 187 -42.10 -45.68 -6.48
CA TYR A 187 -41.24 -45.03 -7.47
C TYR A 187 -39.79 -44.98 -6.96
N ALA A 188 -38.84 -45.06 -7.88
CA ALA A 188 -37.43 -44.85 -7.56
C ALA A 188 -37.18 -43.37 -7.26
N GLN A 189 -36.10 -43.07 -6.54
CA GLN A 189 -35.82 -41.71 -6.10
C GLN A 189 -35.75 -40.73 -7.28
N GLY A 190 -36.51 -39.63 -7.22
CA GLY A 190 -36.62 -38.61 -8.25
C GLY A 190 -37.49 -38.99 -9.47
N THR A 191 -38.08 -40.19 -9.52
CA THR A 191 -38.84 -40.65 -10.70
C THR A 191 -40.35 -40.42 -10.61
N LEU A 192 -40.85 -39.99 -9.44
CA LEU A 192 -42.25 -39.63 -9.26
C LEU A 192 -42.57 -38.25 -9.87
N ALA A 193 -41.57 -37.38 -9.99
CA ALA A 193 -41.70 -36.06 -10.61
C ALA A 193 -42.12 -36.15 -12.08
N GLY A 194 -43.02 -35.26 -12.51
CA GLY A 194 -43.62 -35.22 -13.84
C GLY A 194 -44.87 -36.10 -13.99
N THR A 195 -45.14 -37.01 -13.05
CA THR A 195 -46.35 -37.85 -13.05
C THR A 195 -47.59 -37.02 -12.73
N MET A 196 -48.71 -37.30 -13.40
CA MET A 196 -49.97 -36.61 -13.14
C MET A 196 -50.57 -37.09 -11.81
N ILE A 197 -51.07 -36.17 -11.00
CA ILE A 197 -51.62 -36.50 -9.66
C ILE A 197 -52.81 -37.47 -9.75
N ASP A 198 -53.61 -37.37 -10.81
CA ASP A 198 -54.78 -38.24 -11.08
C ASP A 198 -54.38 -39.69 -11.39
N ASP A 199 -53.15 -39.93 -11.83
CA ASP A 199 -52.64 -41.28 -12.04
C ASP A 199 -52.23 -41.97 -10.73
N LEU A 200 -51.92 -41.17 -9.71
CA LEU A 200 -51.42 -41.61 -8.41
C LEU A 200 -52.54 -41.74 -7.38
N LEU A 201 -53.60 -40.94 -7.49
CA LEU A 201 -54.70 -40.89 -6.52
C LEU A 201 -56.03 -41.10 -7.24
N VAL A 202 -56.74 -42.16 -6.88
CA VAL A 202 -58.03 -42.53 -7.48
C VAL A 202 -59.13 -42.35 -6.44
N GLU A 203 -60.21 -41.65 -6.81
CA GLU A 203 -61.42 -41.56 -6.00
C GLU A 203 -62.32 -42.78 -6.21
N THR A 204 -62.76 -43.38 -5.11
CA THR A 204 -63.68 -44.53 -5.14
C THR A 204 -65.08 -44.05 -4.71
N GLY A 205 -65.98 -43.82 -5.67
CA GLY A 205 -67.36 -43.45 -5.38
C GLY A 205 -68.17 -42.94 -6.58
N PRO A 206 -69.52 -42.84 -6.46
CA PRO A 206 -70.41 -42.46 -7.55
C PRO A 206 -70.32 -40.98 -7.99
N GLN A 207 -69.53 -40.15 -7.30
CA GLN A 207 -69.27 -38.74 -7.65
C GLN A 207 -67.78 -38.47 -7.99
N ALA A 208 -67.02 -39.51 -8.33
CA ALA A 208 -65.59 -39.40 -8.61
C ALA A 208 -65.31 -38.33 -9.68
N ARG A 209 -64.48 -37.33 -9.32
CA ARG A 209 -63.93 -36.35 -10.26
C ARG A 209 -62.42 -36.46 -10.29
N PRO A 210 -61.75 -36.01 -11.37
CA PRO A 210 -60.30 -35.87 -11.38
C PRO A 210 -59.85 -35.03 -10.18
N LEU A 211 -58.86 -35.50 -9.43
CA LEU A 211 -58.36 -34.82 -8.24
C LEU A 211 -57.76 -33.45 -8.61
N CYS A 212 -57.13 -33.36 -9.78
CA CYS A 212 -56.68 -32.12 -10.41
C CYS A 212 -57.81 -31.08 -10.47
N GLU A 213 -59.00 -31.47 -10.93
CA GLU A 213 -60.14 -30.57 -11.03
C GLU A 213 -60.59 -30.09 -9.64
N ARG A 214 -60.57 -30.94 -8.61
CA ARG A 214 -60.93 -30.55 -7.23
C ARG A 214 -59.90 -29.61 -6.58
N VAL A 215 -58.62 -29.90 -6.75
CA VAL A 215 -57.52 -29.10 -6.16
C VAL A 215 -57.46 -27.73 -6.83
N CYS A 216 -57.68 -27.66 -8.16
CA CYS A 216 -57.71 -26.40 -8.90
C CYS A 216 -59.04 -25.64 -8.78
N ALA A 217 -60.19 -26.32 -8.63
CA ALA A 217 -61.51 -25.68 -8.54
C ALA A 217 -61.93 -25.29 -7.11
N ALA A 218 -61.21 -25.71 -6.07
CA ALA A 218 -61.45 -25.22 -4.72
C ALA A 218 -61.18 -23.71 -4.68
N PRO A 219 -62.17 -22.86 -4.34
CA PRO A 219 -61.91 -21.43 -4.22
C PRO A 219 -60.84 -21.23 -3.14
N MET A 220 -59.76 -20.51 -3.51
CA MET A 220 -58.59 -20.10 -2.70
C MET A 220 -58.89 -19.55 -1.28
N ARG A 221 -60.16 -19.44 -0.89
CA ARG A 221 -60.68 -18.88 0.37
C ARG A 221 -61.21 -19.90 1.37
N ARG A 222 -61.34 -21.19 1.02
CA ARG A 222 -61.57 -22.24 2.02
C ARG A 222 -60.46 -23.26 1.88
N GLY A 223 -59.62 -23.36 2.91
CA GLY A 223 -58.63 -24.43 3.00
C GLY A 223 -59.33 -25.76 2.73
N VAL A 224 -58.70 -26.60 1.91
CA VAL A 224 -59.08 -28.01 1.77
C VAL A 224 -58.70 -28.68 3.10
N GLY A 225 -59.48 -28.37 4.14
CA GLY A 225 -59.36 -28.88 5.51
C GLY A 225 -60.31 -30.05 5.75
N GLY A 226 -60.59 -30.83 4.71
CA GLY A 226 -61.27 -32.10 4.82
C GLY A 226 -60.32 -33.20 4.40
N THR A 227 -59.98 -34.11 5.31
CA THR A 227 -59.34 -35.37 4.96
C THR A 227 -60.24 -36.09 3.95
N ALA A 228 -59.79 -36.16 2.70
CA ALA A 228 -60.47 -36.97 1.70
C ALA A 228 -59.87 -38.38 1.81
N GLN A 229 -60.74 -39.37 2.04
CA GLN A 229 -60.33 -40.77 2.05
C GLN A 229 -60.14 -41.19 0.59
N LEU A 230 -58.87 -41.29 0.18
CA LEU A 230 -58.47 -41.57 -1.20
C LEU A 230 -57.81 -42.96 -1.27
N HIS A 231 -57.70 -43.49 -2.49
CA HIS A 231 -56.87 -44.66 -2.73
C HIS A 231 -55.67 -44.25 -3.58
N GLY A 232 -54.47 -44.41 -3.01
CA GLY A 232 -53.22 -44.27 -3.74
C GLY A 232 -53.01 -45.48 -4.64
N ARG A 233 -52.59 -45.26 -5.89
CA ARG A 233 -52.22 -46.28 -6.85
C ARG A 233 -50.70 -46.27 -7.02
N ARG A 234 -50.07 -47.40 -6.69
CA ARG A 234 -48.63 -47.60 -6.84
C ARG A 234 -48.26 -47.80 -8.32
N ARG A 235 -46.96 -47.69 -8.62
CA ARG A 235 -46.43 -47.97 -9.97
C ARG A 235 -46.74 -49.39 -10.47
N ASP A 236 -46.84 -50.35 -9.56
CA ASP A 236 -47.23 -51.74 -9.85
C ASP A 236 -48.75 -51.95 -9.97
N VAL A 237 -49.52 -50.86 -10.01
CA VAL A 237 -50.99 -50.81 -10.12
C VAL A 237 -51.74 -51.21 -8.84
N SER A 238 -51.05 -51.67 -7.79
CA SER A 238 -51.69 -51.96 -6.50
C SER A 238 -52.22 -50.70 -5.82
N SER A 239 -53.34 -50.83 -5.10
CA SER A 239 -53.96 -49.72 -4.37
C SER A 239 -53.68 -49.79 -2.87
N PHE A 240 -53.47 -48.64 -2.23
CA PHE A 240 -53.41 -48.51 -0.77
C PHE A 240 -54.35 -47.40 -0.28
N PRO A 241 -54.98 -47.57 0.89
CA PRO A 241 -55.78 -46.50 1.49
C PRO A 241 -54.86 -45.35 1.90
N ALA A 242 -55.23 -44.11 1.57
CA ALA A 242 -54.48 -42.92 1.91
C ALA A 242 -55.42 -41.78 2.32
N ASP A 243 -55.12 -41.14 3.44
CA ASP A 243 -55.75 -39.88 3.82
C ASP A 243 -54.85 -38.74 3.34
N ALA A 244 -55.37 -37.90 2.44
CA ALA A 244 -54.61 -36.80 1.87
C ALA A 244 -55.16 -35.45 2.35
N MET A 245 -54.24 -34.52 2.62
CA MET A 245 -54.54 -33.12 2.87
C MET A 245 -53.78 -32.28 1.85
N ALA A 246 -54.46 -31.32 1.23
CA ALA A 246 -53.87 -30.41 0.27
C ALA A 246 -53.95 -28.98 0.80
N SER A 247 -52.83 -28.24 0.73
CA SER A 247 -52.80 -26.83 1.06
C SER A 247 -52.14 -26.06 -0.09
N PRO A 248 -52.73 -24.96 -0.58
CA PRO A 248 -52.11 -24.15 -1.60
C PRO A 248 -50.87 -23.45 -1.06
N LEU A 249 -49.74 -23.62 -1.74
CA LEU A 249 -48.53 -22.84 -1.51
C LEU A 249 -48.63 -21.54 -2.31
N ARG A 250 -48.31 -20.40 -1.67
CA ARG A 250 -48.34 -19.07 -2.29
C ARG A 250 -47.05 -18.76 -3.02
#